data_AF-A0A2T3L6R5-F1
#
_entry.id   AF-A0A2T3L6R5-F1
#
_cell.length_a   1.000
_cell.length_b   1.000
_cell.length_c   1.000
_cell.angle_alpha   90.00
_cell.angle_beta   90.00
_cell.angle_gamma   90.00
#
_symmetry.space_group_name_H-M   'P 1'
#
loop_
_entity.id
_entity.type
_entity.pdbx_description
1 polymer ?
#
loop_
_entity_poly.entity_id
_entity_poly.type
_entity_poly.pdbx_seq_one_letter_code
_entity_poly.pdbx_strand_id
1 'polypeptide(L)'
;MRLNTLSPAPGSKPSAKRVGRGIGSGLGKTCGRGHKGQKSRSGGSVRPGFEGGQMPLKQRLPKFGFTSRKSLVTAEVRLGELAKVDGDVIDLATLKTANLITKDIKFVKVVLSGEIARSVTVNGLRVTKGAKAAIEAAGGKIEE
;
A
#
# COMPACT_ATOMS: atom_id res chain seq x y z
N MET A 1 -5.17 -12.30 -38.52
CA MET A 1 -4.46 -11.29 -37.71
C MET A 1 -3.18 -10.90 -38.43
N ARG A 2 -3.09 -9.68 -38.98
CA ARG A 2 -1.89 -9.16 -39.66
C ARG A 2 -1.29 -8.04 -38.82
N LEU A 3 0.04 -7.85 -38.88
CA LEU A 3 0.73 -6.84 -38.07
C LEU A 3 0.18 -5.41 -38.27
N ASN A 4 -0.31 -5.09 -39.46
CA ASN A 4 -0.88 -3.80 -39.82
C ASN A 4 -2.38 -3.63 -39.48
N THR A 5 -3.01 -4.62 -38.84
CA THR A 5 -4.44 -4.60 -38.48
C THR A 5 -4.69 -4.48 -36.97
N LEU A 6 -3.62 -4.40 -36.18
CA LEU A 6 -3.70 -4.27 -34.73
C LEU A 6 -3.87 -2.80 -34.35
N SER A 7 -4.94 -2.49 -33.60
CA SER A 7 -5.16 -1.18 -33.01
C SER A 7 -5.30 -1.30 -31.49
N PRO A 8 -4.80 -0.32 -30.71
CA PRO A 8 -5.00 -0.31 -29.28
C PRO A 8 -6.46 0.00 -28.93
N ALA A 9 -6.90 -0.39 -27.73
CA ALA A 9 -8.22 -0.02 -27.24
C ALA A 9 -8.40 1.51 -27.23
N PRO A 10 -9.58 2.04 -27.62
CA PRO A 10 -9.83 3.48 -27.60
C PRO A 10 -9.50 4.11 -26.24
N GLY A 11 -8.75 5.21 -26.24
CA GLY A 11 -8.36 5.93 -25.03
C GLY A 11 -7.15 5.36 -24.25
N SER A 12 -6.68 4.15 -24.57
CA SER A 12 -5.52 3.55 -23.88
C SER A 12 -4.18 4.26 -24.15
N LYS A 13 -4.09 5.02 -25.24
CA LYS A 13 -2.88 5.77 -25.65
C LYS A 13 -3.19 7.26 -25.88
N PRO A 14 -3.31 8.06 -24.81
CA PRO A 14 -3.49 9.50 -24.95
C PRO A 14 -2.22 10.16 -25.52
N SER A 15 -2.40 11.18 -26.35
CA SER A 15 -1.29 11.95 -26.92
C SER A 15 -0.60 12.80 -25.84
N ALA A 16 0.74 12.75 -25.78
CA ALA A 16 1.50 13.57 -24.84
C ALA A 16 1.40 15.06 -25.15
N LYS A 17 1.38 15.88 -24.10
CA LYS A 17 1.35 17.35 -24.20
C LYS A 17 2.69 17.88 -24.74
N ARG A 18 2.64 18.54 -25.90
CA ARG A 18 3.81 19.18 -26.53
C ARG A 18 3.70 20.69 -26.41
N VAL A 19 4.50 21.29 -25.53
CA VAL A 19 4.47 22.74 -25.27
C VAL A 19 5.35 23.51 -26.26
N GLY A 20 5.05 24.80 -26.47
CA GLY A 20 5.83 25.67 -27.34
C GLY A 20 5.67 25.33 -28.82
N ARG A 21 4.45 25.01 -29.28
CA ARG A 21 4.13 24.64 -30.67
C ARG A 21 3.03 25.55 -31.26
N GLY A 22 3.29 26.86 -31.27
CA GLY A 22 2.38 27.85 -31.85
C GLY A 22 1.14 28.15 -31.01
N ILE A 23 0.38 29.18 -31.42
CA ILE A 23 -0.80 29.68 -30.69
C ILE A 23 -1.95 28.66 -30.72
N GLY A 24 -2.21 28.03 -31.87
CA GLY A 24 -3.30 27.06 -32.05
C GLY A 24 -3.20 25.79 -31.18
N SER A 25 -2.03 25.51 -30.59
CA SER A 25 -1.86 24.40 -29.64
C SER A 25 -2.46 24.67 -28.25
N GLY A 26 -2.83 25.91 -27.94
CA GLY A 26 -3.24 26.35 -26.60
C GLY A 26 -2.10 26.41 -25.57
N LEU A 27 -0.89 25.97 -25.93
CA LEU A 27 0.28 25.86 -25.06
C LEU A 27 1.52 26.48 -25.70
N GLY A 28 1.31 27.57 -26.44
CA GLY A 28 2.34 28.30 -27.17
C GLY A 28 3.33 29.03 -26.25
N LYS A 29 3.48 30.34 -26.43
CA LYS A 29 4.54 31.20 -25.87
C LYS A 29 5.02 30.88 -24.43
N THR A 30 4.11 30.73 -23.47
CA THR A 30 4.47 30.52 -22.06
C THR A 30 4.49 29.06 -21.63
N CYS A 31 4.11 28.13 -22.51
CA CYS A 31 4.10 26.70 -22.23
C CYS A 31 3.28 26.30 -20.98
N GLY A 32 2.31 27.13 -20.56
CA GLY A 32 1.52 26.93 -19.34
C GLY A 32 2.21 27.36 -18.03
N ARG A 33 3.35 28.06 -18.09
CA ARG A 33 4.10 28.53 -16.90
C ARG A 33 3.81 29.98 -16.49
N GLY A 34 2.99 30.71 -17.25
CA GLY A 34 2.76 32.14 -17.04
C GLY A 34 3.96 33.01 -17.42
N HIS A 35 4.06 34.21 -16.84
CA HIS A 35 5.10 35.20 -17.15
C HIS A 35 6.06 35.39 -15.97
N LYS A 36 7.38 35.29 -16.24
CA LYS A 36 8.47 35.59 -15.29
C LYS A 36 8.35 34.80 -13.96
N GLY A 37 9.17 35.17 -12.97
CA GLY A 37 9.19 34.54 -11.65
C GLY A 37 9.98 33.23 -11.59
N GLN A 38 10.24 32.76 -10.38
CA GLN A 38 11.07 31.59 -10.13
C GLN A 38 10.53 30.33 -10.83
N LYS A 39 9.23 30.05 -10.73
CA LYS A 39 8.59 28.83 -11.29
C LYS A 39 8.57 28.80 -12.83
N SER A 40 8.78 29.93 -13.50
CA SER A 40 8.87 29.98 -14.97
C SER A 40 10.28 29.70 -15.50
N ARG A 41 11.31 29.72 -14.66
CA ARG A 41 12.71 29.48 -15.06
C ARG A 41 13.00 27.99 -15.20
N SER A 42 14.00 27.65 -16.01
CA SER A 42 14.53 26.28 -16.07
C SER A 42 15.11 25.90 -14.71
N GLY A 43 14.79 24.70 -14.20
CA GLY A 43 15.13 24.27 -12.84
C GLY A 43 14.43 25.04 -11.71
N GLY A 44 13.60 26.03 -12.04
CA GLY A 44 12.92 26.89 -11.09
C GLY A 44 11.84 26.15 -10.31
N SER A 45 12.15 25.79 -9.07
CA SER A 45 11.22 25.13 -8.16
C SER A 45 11.42 25.64 -6.73
N VAL A 46 10.40 25.44 -5.91
CA VAL A 46 10.46 25.67 -4.48
C VAL A 46 10.59 24.30 -3.81
N ARG A 47 11.57 24.12 -2.91
CA ARG A 47 11.76 22.83 -2.23
C ARG A 47 10.47 22.42 -1.49
N PRO A 48 10.11 21.12 -1.46
CA PRO A 48 8.96 20.66 -0.68
C PRO A 48 9.06 21.08 0.79
N GLY A 49 8.01 21.74 1.28
CA GLY A 49 7.93 22.26 2.64
C GLY A 49 8.65 23.60 2.89
N PHE A 50 8.95 24.40 1.85
CA PHE A 50 9.34 25.80 2.02
C PHE A 50 8.13 26.73 1.90
N GLU A 51 7.95 27.61 2.89
CA GLU A 51 6.78 28.47 3.05
C GLU A 51 7.12 29.96 2.83
N GLY A 52 8.12 30.27 2.00
CA GLY A 52 8.43 31.65 1.62
C GLY A 52 9.24 32.47 2.63
N GLY A 53 9.72 31.85 3.72
CA GLY A 53 10.53 32.49 4.77
C GLY A 53 9.99 32.24 6.17
N GLN A 54 8.70 31.86 6.28
CA GLN A 54 8.13 31.38 7.53
C GLN A 54 8.80 30.08 7.99
N MET A 55 8.89 29.87 9.31
CA MET A 55 9.30 28.60 9.90
C MET A 55 8.36 27.48 9.40
N PRO A 56 8.85 26.46 8.67
CA PRO A 56 7.99 25.41 8.12
C PRO A 56 7.25 24.61 9.17
N LEU A 57 6.07 24.09 8.84
CA LEU A 57 5.26 23.28 9.77
C LEU A 57 6.05 22.12 10.42
N LYS A 58 6.89 21.43 9.63
CA LYS A 58 7.76 20.33 10.10
C LYS A 58 8.83 20.74 11.13
N GLN A 59 9.05 22.04 11.31
CA GLN A 59 9.95 22.62 12.32
C GLN A 59 9.17 23.28 13.46
N ARG A 60 7.99 23.84 13.18
CA ARG A 60 7.13 24.48 14.19
C ARG A 60 6.61 23.49 15.22
N LEU A 61 6.27 22.27 14.79
CA LEU A 61 5.73 21.25 15.67
C LEU A 61 6.85 20.42 16.32
N PRO A 62 6.74 20.09 17.62
CA PRO A 62 7.70 19.20 18.27
C PRO A 62 7.63 17.80 17.66
N LYS A 63 8.76 17.10 17.65
CA LYS A 63 8.78 15.66 17.36
C LYS A 63 8.20 14.92 18.55
N PHE A 64 7.43 13.87 18.30
CA PHE A 64 6.84 13.04 19.35
C PHE A 64 6.85 11.56 18.94
N GLY A 65 6.73 10.69 19.95
CA GLY A 65 6.68 9.24 19.77
C GLY A 65 8.04 8.59 19.58
N PHE A 66 8.01 7.28 19.33
CA PHE A 66 9.18 6.45 19.01
C PHE A 66 8.74 5.29 18.12
N THR A 67 9.66 4.75 17.33
CA THR A 67 9.39 3.57 16.49
C THR A 67 9.75 2.31 17.25
N SER A 68 8.77 1.45 17.54
CA SER A 68 9.01 0.16 18.21
C SER A 68 9.67 -0.83 17.26
N ARG A 69 10.79 -1.44 17.68
CA ARG A 69 11.43 -2.52 16.90
C ARG A 69 10.54 -3.76 16.80
N LYS A 70 9.64 -3.96 17.77
CA LYS A 70 8.72 -5.11 17.79
C LYS A 70 7.64 -4.99 16.72
N SER A 71 7.17 -3.77 16.40
CA SER A 71 6.14 -3.59 15.37
C SER A 71 6.65 -3.94 13.98
N LEU A 72 7.96 -3.80 13.72
CA LEU A 72 8.57 -4.15 12.44
C LEU A 72 8.58 -5.67 12.16
N VAL A 73 8.49 -6.49 13.21
CA VAL A 73 8.49 -7.97 13.13
C VAL A 73 7.15 -8.58 13.54
N THR A 74 6.11 -7.76 13.65
CA THR A 74 4.75 -8.19 13.98
C THR A 74 3.84 -8.00 12.78
N ALA A 75 3.13 -9.03 12.36
CA ALA A 75 2.12 -8.95 11.31
C ALA A 75 0.71 -9.21 11.84
N GLU A 76 -0.28 -8.75 11.10
CA GLU A 76 -1.67 -9.11 11.26
C GLU A 76 -2.10 -10.02 10.10
N VAL A 77 -2.97 -10.99 10.39
CA VAL A 77 -3.53 -11.91 9.38
C VAL A 77 -5.05 -11.95 9.54
N ARG A 78 -5.77 -11.87 8.44
CA ARG A 78 -7.25 -11.85 8.41
C ARG A 78 -7.81 -13.27 8.33
N LEU A 79 -9.02 -13.48 8.83
CA LEU A 79 -9.69 -14.79 8.78
C LEU A 79 -9.84 -15.33 7.35
N GLY A 80 -10.27 -14.48 6.40
CA GLY A 80 -10.42 -14.90 5.00
C GLY A 80 -9.10 -15.27 4.32
N GLU A 81 -7.95 -14.84 4.86
CA GLU A 81 -6.63 -15.21 4.33
C GLU A 81 -6.22 -16.61 4.80
N LEU A 82 -6.74 -17.10 5.92
CA LEU A 82 -6.41 -18.43 6.46
C LEU A 82 -6.84 -19.57 5.53
N ALA A 83 -7.86 -19.35 4.69
CA ALA A 83 -8.29 -20.32 3.69
C ALA A 83 -7.24 -20.59 2.60
N LYS A 84 -6.25 -19.70 2.44
CA LYS A 84 -5.15 -19.84 1.46
C LYS A 84 -3.99 -20.69 1.97
N VAL A 85 -4.02 -21.09 3.24
CA VAL A 85 -3.00 -21.94 3.83
C VAL A 85 -3.29 -23.40 3.47
N ASP A 86 -2.28 -24.08 2.94
CA ASP A 86 -2.34 -25.51 2.69
C ASP A 86 -2.19 -26.27 4.02
N GLY A 87 -3.08 -27.25 4.24
CA GLY A 87 -3.17 -27.98 5.51
C GLY A 87 -4.09 -27.32 6.56
N ASP A 88 -4.38 -28.06 7.62
CA ASP A 88 -5.33 -27.64 8.66
C ASP A 88 -4.66 -26.92 9.84
N VAL A 89 -3.33 -26.97 9.92
CA VAL A 89 -2.55 -26.33 11.00
C VAL A 89 -2.01 -24.99 10.52
N ILE A 90 -2.30 -23.94 11.25
CA ILE A 90 -1.85 -22.57 10.98
C ILE A 90 -0.81 -22.19 12.04
N ASP A 91 0.44 -22.11 11.61
CA ASP A 91 1.60 -21.70 12.38
C ASP A 91 2.38 -20.60 11.62
N LEU A 92 3.48 -20.11 12.21
CA LEU A 92 4.32 -19.11 11.54
C LEU A 92 4.98 -19.61 10.25
N ALA A 93 5.25 -20.91 10.13
CA ALA A 93 5.93 -21.48 8.97
C ALA A 93 4.99 -21.62 7.77
N THR A 94 3.81 -22.19 7.99
CA THR A 94 2.72 -22.33 7.00
C THR A 94 2.24 -20.99 6.49
N LEU A 95 2.12 -19.96 7.35
CA LEU A 95 1.80 -18.60 6.93
C LEU A 95 2.88 -17.99 6.02
N LYS A 96 4.17 -18.31 6.25
CA LYS A 96 5.28 -17.89 5.38
C LYS A 96 5.26 -18.64 4.06
N THR A 97 5.01 -19.95 4.10
CA THR A 97 4.93 -20.80 2.90
C THR A 97 3.78 -20.37 1.99
N ALA A 98 2.63 -20.05 2.57
CA ALA A 98 1.46 -19.49 1.88
C ALA A 98 1.64 -18.03 1.44
N ASN A 99 2.81 -17.43 1.70
CA ASN A 99 3.17 -16.06 1.35
C ASN A 99 2.19 -14.99 1.90
N LEU A 100 1.57 -15.29 3.05
CA LEU A 100 0.69 -14.36 3.77
C LEU A 100 1.49 -13.41 4.68
N ILE A 101 2.65 -13.84 5.13
CA ILE A 101 3.59 -13.03 5.93
C ILE A 101 5.00 -13.11 5.36
N THR A 102 5.79 -12.06 5.55
CA THR A 102 7.19 -12.04 5.12
C THR A 102 8.07 -12.89 6.04
N LYS A 103 9.23 -13.31 5.53
CA LYS A 103 10.15 -14.22 6.22
C LYS A 103 10.65 -13.68 7.58
N ASP A 104 10.74 -12.37 7.71
CA ASP A 104 11.31 -11.69 8.89
C ASP A 104 10.30 -11.55 10.05
N ILE A 105 9.02 -11.87 9.81
CA ILE A 105 7.98 -11.79 10.83
C ILE A 105 8.19 -12.88 11.89
N LYS A 106 8.07 -12.45 13.16
CA LYS A 106 8.23 -13.28 14.36
C LYS A 106 6.95 -13.39 15.18
N PHE A 107 6.06 -12.39 15.09
CA PHE A 107 4.81 -12.38 15.83
C PHE A 107 3.66 -12.17 14.85
N VAL A 108 2.60 -12.96 14.98
CA VAL A 108 1.39 -12.78 14.18
C VAL A 108 0.19 -12.65 15.10
N LYS A 109 -0.73 -11.76 14.73
CA LYS A 109 -2.03 -11.62 15.37
C LYS A 109 -3.16 -11.86 14.35
N VAL A 110 -4.02 -12.83 14.63
CA VAL A 110 -5.21 -13.14 13.84
C VAL A 110 -6.35 -12.21 14.24
N VAL A 111 -6.89 -11.48 13.26
CA VAL A 111 -7.94 -10.47 13.45
C VAL A 111 -9.23 -10.84 12.73
N LEU A 112 -10.36 -10.47 13.32
CA LEU A 112 -11.69 -10.71 12.74
C LEU A 112 -11.89 -9.80 11.53
N SER A 113 -11.69 -10.36 10.34
CA SER A 113 -11.94 -9.69 9.06
C SER A 113 -12.19 -10.75 7.99
N GLY A 114 -13.39 -10.76 7.44
CA GLY A 114 -13.86 -11.84 6.55
C GLY A 114 -14.35 -13.05 7.34
N GLU A 115 -14.60 -14.13 6.61
CA GLU A 115 -15.21 -15.36 7.13
C GLU A 115 -14.27 -16.55 6.94
N ILE A 116 -14.46 -17.57 7.76
CA ILE A 116 -13.77 -18.83 7.67
C ILE A 116 -14.78 -19.97 7.72
N ALA A 117 -14.85 -20.74 6.63
CA ALA A 117 -15.74 -21.90 6.53
C ALA A 117 -15.02 -23.24 6.81
N ARG A 118 -13.69 -23.20 6.88
CA ARG A 118 -12.83 -24.37 7.11
C ARG A 118 -12.47 -24.48 8.58
N SER A 119 -12.57 -25.69 9.14
CA SER A 119 -12.02 -25.99 10.47
C SER A 119 -10.50 -25.95 10.41
N VAL A 120 -9.89 -25.04 11.16
CA VAL A 120 -8.42 -24.89 11.22
C VAL A 120 -7.93 -24.89 12.66
N THR A 121 -6.73 -25.40 12.87
CA THR A 121 -6.02 -25.40 14.15
C THR A 121 -4.98 -24.29 14.14
N VAL A 122 -5.20 -23.23 14.91
CA VAL A 122 -4.24 -22.12 15.05
C VAL A 122 -3.28 -22.42 16.19
N ASN A 123 -1.97 -22.52 15.89
CA ASN A 123 -0.94 -22.90 16.85
C ASN A 123 0.09 -21.77 17.05
N GLY A 124 0.31 -21.35 18.31
CA GLY A 124 1.37 -20.41 18.66
C GLY A 124 1.12 -18.97 18.21
N LEU A 125 -0.11 -18.64 17.81
CA LEU A 125 -0.49 -17.32 17.30
C LEU A 125 -1.43 -16.59 18.25
N ARG A 126 -1.30 -15.26 18.29
CA ARG A 126 -2.23 -14.43 19.06
C ARG A 126 -3.52 -14.29 18.29
N VAL A 127 -4.66 -14.53 18.92
CA VAL A 127 -5.97 -14.42 18.27
C VAL A 127 -6.81 -13.35 18.98
N THR A 128 -7.46 -12.46 18.23
CA THR A 128 -8.43 -11.51 18.81
C THR A 128 -9.68 -12.22 19.30
N LYS A 129 -10.37 -11.66 20.30
CA LYS A 129 -11.60 -12.25 20.86
C LYS A 129 -12.64 -12.59 19.78
N GLY A 130 -12.86 -11.67 18.83
CA GLY A 130 -13.79 -11.90 17.72
C GLY A 130 -13.33 -12.99 16.75
N ALA A 131 -12.03 -13.01 16.41
CA ALA A 131 -11.48 -14.05 15.54
C ALA A 131 -11.54 -15.43 16.18
N LYS A 132 -11.30 -15.51 17.50
CA LYS A 132 -11.40 -16.75 18.26
C LYS A 132 -12.80 -17.35 18.18
N ALA A 133 -13.83 -16.55 18.45
CA ALA A 133 -15.21 -16.99 18.36
C ALA A 133 -15.59 -17.48 16.94
N ALA A 134 -15.10 -16.79 15.90
CA ALA A 134 -15.35 -17.18 14.51
C ALA A 134 -14.65 -18.50 14.13
N ILE A 135 -13.41 -18.71 14.60
CA ILE A 135 -12.67 -19.95 14.35
C ILE A 135 -13.33 -21.13 15.08
N GLU A 136 -13.72 -20.95 16.34
CA GLU A 136 -14.42 -21.98 17.12
C GLU A 136 -15.80 -22.31 16.52
N ALA A 137 -16.54 -21.30 16.04
CA ALA A 137 -17.82 -21.50 15.35
C ALA A 137 -17.67 -22.30 14.04
N ALA A 138 -16.53 -22.19 13.36
CA ALA A 138 -16.18 -22.99 12.19
C ALA A 138 -15.64 -24.39 12.53
N GLY A 139 -15.65 -24.78 13.82
CA GLY A 139 -15.13 -26.07 14.29
C GLY A 139 -13.60 -26.14 14.40
N GLY A 140 -12.91 -24.99 14.36
CA GLY A 140 -11.47 -24.89 14.53
C GLY A 140 -11.03 -24.93 16.00
N LYS A 141 -9.72 -25.08 16.21
CA LYS A 141 -9.09 -25.11 17.54
C LYS A 141 -7.98 -24.07 17.63
N ILE A 142 -7.69 -23.61 18.85
CA ILE A 142 -6.59 -22.69 19.11
C ILE A 142 -5.72 -23.33 20.19
N GLU A 143 -4.48 -23.62 19.83
CA GLU A 143 -3.44 -24.18 20.70
C GLU A 143 -2.41 -23.08 21.01
N GLU A 144 -1.93 -23.06 22.25
CA GLU A 144 -1.00 -22.03 22.77
C GLU A 144 0.41 -22.12 22.18
#